data_AF-A0ABD2KH16-F1
#
_entry.id   AF-A0ABD2KH16-F1
#
_cell.length_a   1.000
_cell.length_b   1.000
_cell.length_c   1.000
_cell.angle_alpha   90.00
_cell.angle_beta   90.00
_cell.angle_gamma   90.00
#
_symmetry.space_group_name_H-M   'P 1'
#
loop_
_entity.id
_entity.type
_entity.pdbx_description
1 polymer ?
#
loop_
_entity_poly.entity_id
_entity_poly.type
_entity_poly.pdbx_seq_one_letter_code
_entity_poly.pdbx_strand_id
1 'polypeptide(L)'
;MATTHQHNPTPEVKELCKCLALDDNQLRDIMAKIEMEYKKGLDPVTAPTACVKMLPTYIRAIAVGEEKGEFLALDLGGTNFRVLRITLEGGCRSTMHNKIYSMPDSVQQGTGTELFDHIAACLADYMREQNLTSHSKMPLGFTFSFPCQQNGLTNAVLTNWTKGFTASGVVGENVVHMLRDAFKRRGDVDIDVMVSDIEGFMHSTDGNPFAKVGEMLRAIGISNSSAADCANVAFVSSLIGTRAAHLCACGLAAILNRMQRPRVTIGVDGSVFRFHPTFKFNLDQKIKALLAVKCEFFMVLSEDGSGRGAAVAAAVALRMNRLVGA
;
A
#
# COMPACT_ATOMS: atom_id res chain seq x y z
N MET A 1 -18.77 -1.63 43.44
CA MET A 1 -19.24 -0.81 42.30
C MET A 1 -18.26 0.34 42.13
N ALA A 2 -17.30 0.23 41.21
CA ALA A 2 -16.36 1.31 40.91
C ALA A 2 -16.97 2.17 39.80
N THR A 3 -17.29 3.42 40.12
CA THR A 3 -17.78 4.42 39.19
C THR A 3 -16.65 4.80 38.21
N THR A 4 -16.74 4.34 36.97
CA THR A 4 -15.97 4.89 35.85
C THR A 4 -16.46 6.31 35.60
N HIS A 5 -15.88 7.28 36.30
CA HIS A 5 -16.03 8.68 35.91
C HIS A 5 -15.38 8.86 34.53
N GLN A 6 -16.19 8.87 33.47
CA GLN A 6 -15.79 9.41 32.18
C GLN A 6 -15.49 10.89 32.39
N HIS A 7 -14.24 11.22 32.63
CA HIS A 7 -13.80 12.60 32.63
C HIS A 7 -13.95 13.15 31.20
N ASN A 8 -14.71 14.23 31.07
CA ASN A 8 -14.90 14.93 29.81
C ASN A 8 -13.67 15.80 29.49
N PRO A 9 -13.28 15.96 28.21
CA PRO A 9 -12.22 16.87 27.82
C PRO A 9 -12.58 18.31 28.17
N THR A 10 -11.57 19.12 28.49
CA THR A 10 -11.76 20.49 28.98
C THR A 10 -12.34 21.39 27.88
N PRO A 11 -13.10 22.44 28.23
CA PRO A 11 -13.66 23.38 27.26
C PRO A 11 -12.61 24.04 26.36
N GLU A 12 -11.44 24.37 26.92
CA GLU A 12 -10.35 25.01 26.18
C GLU A 12 -9.80 24.08 25.09
N VAL A 13 -9.60 22.80 25.41
CA VAL A 13 -9.15 21.79 24.44
C VAL A 13 -10.20 21.58 23.35
N LYS A 14 -11.49 21.55 23.71
CA LYS A 14 -12.57 21.45 22.72
C LYS A 14 -12.55 22.62 21.73
N GLU A 15 -12.37 23.84 22.21
CA GLU A 15 -12.35 25.03 21.35
C GLU A 15 -11.12 25.02 20.42
N LEU A 16 -9.93 24.71 20.94
CA LEU A 16 -8.71 24.61 20.14
C LEU A 16 -8.80 23.54 19.04
N CYS A 17 -9.52 22.44 19.30
CA CYS A 17 -9.64 21.32 18.37
C CYS A 17 -10.79 21.45 17.37
N LYS A 18 -11.58 22.53 17.43
CA LYS A 18 -12.75 22.72 16.58
C LYS A 18 -12.42 22.64 15.09
N CYS A 19 -11.24 23.12 14.69
CA CYS A 19 -10.76 23.08 13.31
C CYS A 19 -10.45 21.66 12.79
N LEU A 20 -10.35 20.66 13.67
CA LEU A 20 -10.12 19.26 13.29
C LEU A 20 -11.42 18.56 12.88
N ALA A 21 -12.58 19.09 13.30
CA ALA A 21 -13.88 18.54 12.95
C ALA A 21 -14.32 19.09 11.58
N LEU A 22 -14.32 18.23 10.57
CA LEU A 22 -14.80 18.55 9.23
C LEU A 22 -16.29 18.21 9.11
N ASP A 23 -17.09 19.17 8.68
CA ASP A 23 -18.50 18.93 8.37
C ASP A 23 -18.69 18.30 6.98
N ASP A 24 -19.90 17.81 6.72
CA ASP A 24 -20.20 17.10 5.48
C ASP A 24 -20.16 17.99 4.23
N ASN A 25 -20.35 19.31 4.35
CA ASN A 25 -20.23 20.22 3.22
C ASN A 25 -18.77 20.41 2.85
N GLN A 26 -17.88 20.58 3.84
CA GLN A 26 -16.44 20.61 3.65
C GLN A 26 -15.93 19.31 3.02
N LEU A 27 -16.40 18.16 3.51
CA LEU A 27 -15.99 16.86 2.95
C LEU A 27 -16.47 16.68 1.50
N ARG A 28 -17.67 17.14 1.15
CA ARG A 28 -18.16 17.11 -0.24
C ARG A 28 -17.36 18.03 -1.15
N ASP A 29 -16.99 19.23 -0.69
CA ASP A 29 -16.11 20.13 -1.43
C ASP A 29 -14.72 19.51 -1.67
N ILE A 30 -14.13 18.89 -0.64
CA ILE A 30 -12.86 18.15 -0.76
C ILE A 30 -12.99 17.00 -1.76
N MET A 31 -14.05 16.19 -1.67
CA MET A 31 -14.32 15.10 -2.61
C MET A 31 -14.44 15.61 -4.06
N ALA A 32 -15.14 16.73 -4.28
CA ALA A 32 -15.26 17.33 -5.61
C ALA A 32 -13.91 17.83 -6.16
N LYS A 33 -13.06 18.42 -5.31
CA LYS A 33 -11.70 18.82 -5.68
C LYS A 33 -10.82 17.62 -6.04
N ILE A 34 -10.92 16.53 -5.28
CA ILE A 34 -10.23 15.27 -5.59
C ILE A 34 -10.69 14.73 -6.95
N GLU A 35 -12.00 14.71 -7.22
CA GLU A 35 -12.54 14.25 -8.51
C GLU A 35 -12.05 15.12 -9.68
N MET A 36 -11.94 16.44 -9.48
CA MET A 36 -11.36 17.35 -10.47
C MET A 36 -9.90 17.01 -10.77
N GLU A 37 -9.08 16.73 -9.75
CA GLU A 37 -7.69 16.33 -9.95
C GLU A 37 -7.56 14.96 -10.61
N TYR A 38 -8.47 14.02 -10.36
CA TYR A 38 -8.55 12.77 -11.13
C TYR A 38 -8.83 13.02 -12.61
N LYS A 39 -9.76 13.93 -12.93
CA LYS A 39 -10.05 14.31 -14.32
C LYS A 39 -8.81 14.93 -14.98
N LYS A 40 -8.11 15.82 -14.28
CA LYS A 40 -6.88 16.43 -14.81
C LYS A 40 -5.76 15.41 -15.03
N GLY A 41 -5.58 14.46 -14.11
CA GLY A 41 -4.57 13.40 -14.24
C GLY A 41 -4.86 12.42 -15.38
N LEU A 42 -6.12 12.22 -15.73
CA LEU A 42 -6.54 11.34 -16.84
C LEU A 42 -6.57 12.04 -18.20
N ASP A 43 -6.65 13.36 -18.23
CA ASP A 43 -6.69 14.14 -19.47
C ASP A 43 -5.27 14.32 -20.05
N PRO A 44 -5.01 13.93 -21.32
CA PRO A 44 -3.66 13.97 -21.89
C PRO A 44 -3.01 15.36 -21.92
N VAL A 45 -3.81 16.43 -21.96
CA VAL A 45 -3.33 17.81 -22.00
C VAL A 45 -2.92 18.28 -20.61
N THR A 46 -3.72 17.98 -19.59
CA THR A 46 -3.46 18.44 -18.22
C THR A 46 -2.60 17.49 -17.38
N ALA A 47 -2.53 16.20 -17.74
CA ALA A 47 -1.80 15.17 -16.99
C ALA A 47 -0.33 15.53 -16.68
N PRO A 48 0.47 16.16 -17.59
CA PRO A 48 1.85 16.50 -17.29
C PRO A 48 2.01 17.39 -16.04
N THR A 49 1.06 18.29 -15.81
CA THR A 49 1.10 19.27 -14.70
C THR A 49 0.14 18.94 -13.56
N ALA A 50 -0.70 17.91 -13.69
CA ALA A 50 -1.63 17.48 -12.65
C ALA A 50 -0.90 17.05 -11.37
N CYS A 51 -1.47 17.34 -10.20
CA CYS A 51 -0.90 16.91 -8.92
C CYS A 51 -1.21 15.43 -8.62
N VAL A 52 -2.37 14.92 -9.08
CA VAL A 52 -2.70 13.50 -9.07
C VAL A 52 -2.42 12.93 -10.46
N LYS A 53 -1.44 12.03 -10.56
CA LYS A 53 -0.89 11.60 -11.86
C LYS A 53 -1.73 10.57 -12.62
N MET A 54 -2.60 9.81 -11.93
CA MET A 54 -3.48 8.80 -12.53
C MET A 54 -2.76 7.86 -13.52
N LEU A 55 -1.57 7.39 -13.13
CA LEU A 55 -0.68 6.65 -14.03
C LEU A 55 -1.27 5.28 -14.41
N PRO A 56 -1.26 4.90 -15.71
CA PRO A 56 -1.71 3.57 -16.13
C PRO A 56 -0.81 2.46 -15.61
N THR A 57 -1.40 1.40 -15.03
CA THR A 57 -0.65 0.23 -14.51
C THR A 57 -0.34 -0.84 -15.56
N TYR A 58 -0.94 -0.72 -16.76
CA TYR A 58 -0.88 -1.71 -17.85
C TYR A 58 -1.47 -3.10 -17.53
N ILE A 59 -2.05 -3.30 -16.34
CA ILE A 59 -2.85 -4.48 -16.01
C ILE A 59 -4.26 -4.27 -16.59
N ARG A 60 -4.58 -5.01 -17.66
CA ARG A 60 -5.79 -4.78 -18.47
C ARG A 60 -6.90 -5.80 -18.25
N ALA A 61 -6.68 -6.82 -17.42
CA ALA A 61 -7.67 -7.84 -17.10
C ALA A 61 -7.71 -8.10 -15.60
N ILE A 62 -8.88 -8.51 -15.12
CA ILE A 62 -9.08 -8.93 -13.74
C ILE A 62 -8.73 -10.41 -13.64
N ALA A 63 -8.16 -10.82 -12.51
CA ALA A 63 -7.99 -12.24 -12.20
C ALA A 63 -9.36 -12.92 -12.09
N VAL A 64 -9.48 -14.13 -12.64
CA VAL A 64 -10.75 -14.88 -12.65
C VAL A 64 -10.80 -15.93 -11.55
N GLY A 65 -9.72 -16.13 -10.80
CA GLY A 65 -9.61 -17.10 -9.72
C GLY A 65 -9.12 -18.47 -10.16
N GLU A 66 -8.99 -18.71 -11.47
CA GLU A 66 -8.50 -19.96 -12.06
C GLU A 66 -7.04 -19.88 -12.50
N GLU A 67 -6.36 -18.77 -12.21
CA GLU A 67 -4.93 -18.65 -12.43
C GLU A 67 -4.17 -19.74 -11.69
N LYS A 68 -3.20 -20.38 -12.38
CA LYS A 68 -2.37 -21.46 -11.87
C LYS A 68 -0.91 -21.22 -12.21
N GLY A 69 -0.03 -21.69 -11.35
CA GLY A 69 1.42 -21.67 -11.57
C GLY A 69 2.19 -21.15 -10.38
N GLU A 70 3.52 -21.19 -10.49
CA GLU A 70 4.44 -20.67 -9.49
C GLU A 70 5.02 -19.35 -9.94
N PHE A 71 5.02 -18.39 -9.03
CA PHE A 71 5.42 -17.02 -9.26
C PHE A 71 6.36 -16.58 -8.15
N LEU A 72 7.39 -15.82 -8.53
CA LEU A 72 8.18 -15.06 -7.58
C LEU A 72 7.57 -13.68 -7.43
N ALA A 73 7.66 -13.11 -6.24
CA ALA A 73 7.40 -11.69 -6.04
C ALA A 73 8.53 -11.06 -5.23
N LEU A 74 8.90 -9.86 -5.63
CA LEU A 74 9.79 -8.99 -4.88
C LEU A 74 8.95 -7.86 -4.31
N ASP A 75 9.11 -7.57 -3.03
CA ASP A 75 8.45 -6.45 -2.38
C ASP A 75 9.49 -5.56 -1.72
N LEU A 76 9.78 -4.45 -2.39
CA LEU A 76 10.69 -3.44 -1.89
C LEU A 76 9.88 -2.33 -1.22
N GLY A 77 9.84 -2.39 0.11
CA GLY A 77 9.28 -1.36 0.98
C GLY A 77 10.34 -0.42 1.56
N GLY A 78 9.99 0.28 2.63
CA GLY A 78 10.87 1.29 3.26
C GLY A 78 12.04 0.70 4.06
N THR A 79 11.82 -0.34 4.87
CA THR A 79 12.87 -0.85 5.79
C THR A 79 13.21 -2.32 5.56
N ASN A 80 12.27 -3.07 4.98
CA ASN A 80 12.41 -4.50 4.74
C ASN A 80 12.16 -4.80 3.26
N PHE A 81 12.97 -5.72 2.74
CA PHE A 81 12.81 -6.29 1.42
C PHE A 81 12.31 -7.71 1.56
N ARG A 82 11.27 -8.08 0.81
CA ARG A 82 10.73 -9.44 0.85
C ARG A 82 10.90 -10.12 -0.49
N VAL A 83 11.33 -11.38 -0.45
CA VAL A 83 11.26 -12.31 -1.56
C VAL A 83 10.18 -13.32 -1.23
N LEU A 84 9.24 -13.52 -2.15
CA LEU A 84 8.11 -14.42 -1.96
C LEU A 84 8.02 -15.43 -3.11
N ARG A 85 7.70 -16.68 -2.80
CA ARG A 85 7.20 -17.69 -3.74
C ARG A 85 5.72 -17.89 -3.51
N ILE A 86 4.92 -17.66 -4.55
CA ILE A 86 3.48 -17.82 -4.54
C ILE A 86 3.12 -18.93 -5.51
N THR A 87 2.38 -19.93 -5.04
CA THR A 87 1.76 -20.95 -5.89
C THR A 87 0.28 -20.65 -6.01
N LEU A 88 -0.20 -20.35 -7.21
CA LEU A 88 -1.62 -20.24 -7.51
C LEU A 88 -2.15 -21.63 -7.90
N GLU A 89 -3.21 -22.07 -7.23
CA GLU A 89 -3.76 -23.44 -7.36
C GLU A 89 -5.06 -23.49 -8.18
N GLY A 90 -5.60 -22.33 -8.59
CA GLY A 90 -6.96 -22.19 -9.12
C GLY A 90 -8.02 -22.21 -8.02
N GLY A 91 -9.29 -21.98 -8.36
CA GLY A 91 -10.39 -21.88 -7.39
C GLY A 91 -10.15 -20.85 -6.28
N CYS A 92 -9.49 -19.72 -6.58
CA CYS A 92 -9.11 -18.67 -5.63
C CYS A 92 -8.17 -19.14 -4.49
N ARG A 93 -7.46 -20.25 -4.67
CA ARG A 93 -6.51 -20.80 -3.68
C ARG A 93 -5.06 -20.45 -4.05
N SER A 94 -4.27 -20.17 -3.02
CA SER A 94 -2.84 -19.93 -3.17
C SER A 94 -2.06 -20.29 -1.91
N THR A 95 -0.85 -20.83 -2.07
CA THR A 95 0.13 -20.97 -0.99
C THR A 95 1.26 -19.97 -1.17
N MET A 96 1.86 -19.53 -0.05
CA MET A 96 2.90 -18.52 -0.04
C MET A 96 4.01 -18.90 0.92
N HIS A 97 5.25 -18.74 0.47
CA HIS A 97 6.44 -18.77 1.29
C HIS A 97 7.16 -17.44 1.09
N ASN A 98 7.72 -16.87 2.16
CA ASN A 98 8.48 -15.63 2.05
C ASN A 98 9.75 -15.67 2.90
N LYS A 99 10.67 -14.77 2.59
CA LYS A 99 11.82 -14.44 3.42
C LYS A 99 12.01 -12.94 3.41
N ILE A 100 12.26 -12.39 4.60
CA ILE A 100 12.53 -10.97 4.80
C ILE A 100 14.04 -10.79 4.85
N TYR A 101 14.52 -9.81 4.10
CA TYR A 101 15.91 -9.37 4.05
C TYR A 101 15.99 -7.93 4.55
N SER A 102 17.03 -7.65 5.33
CA SER A 102 17.36 -6.29 5.73
C SER A 102 17.77 -5.47 4.50
N MET A 103 17.39 -4.20 4.51
CA MET A 103 17.87 -3.21 3.55
C MET A 103 18.71 -2.17 4.31
N PRO A 104 20.05 -2.35 4.39
CA PRO A 104 20.91 -1.44 5.14
C PRO A 104 20.84 0.00 4.59
N ASP A 105 21.02 1.01 5.45
CA ASP A 105 21.02 2.42 5.04
C ASP A 105 22.08 2.70 3.96
N SER A 106 23.24 2.03 4.04
CA SER A 106 24.28 2.13 3.00
C SER A 106 23.82 1.66 1.63
N VAL A 107 22.85 0.75 1.56
CA VAL A 107 22.23 0.28 0.31
C VAL A 107 21.09 1.21 -0.12
N GLN A 108 20.25 1.66 0.82
CA GLN A 108 19.14 2.58 0.53
C GLN A 108 19.61 3.95 0.01
N GLN A 109 20.78 4.40 0.49
CA GLN A 109 21.35 5.72 0.20
C GLN A 109 22.60 5.66 -0.69
N GLY A 110 23.02 4.46 -1.12
CA GLY A 110 24.20 4.24 -1.94
C GLY A 110 23.98 4.56 -3.43
N THR A 111 24.49 3.70 -4.30
CA THR A 111 24.27 3.77 -5.75
C THR A 111 23.15 2.83 -6.19
N GLY A 112 22.54 3.13 -7.34
CA GLY A 112 21.57 2.24 -7.96
C GLY A 112 22.13 0.85 -8.20
N THR A 113 23.38 0.75 -8.65
CA THR A 113 24.06 -0.55 -8.85
C THR A 113 24.10 -1.37 -7.56
N GLU A 114 24.54 -0.77 -6.44
CA GLU A 114 24.59 -1.45 -5.13
C GLU A 114 23.20 -1.89 -4.67
N LEU A 115 22.18 -1.03 -4.83
CA LEU A 115 20.80 -1.36 -4.48
C LEU A 115 20.29 -2.60 -5.25
N PHE A 116 20.41 -2.58 -6.57
CA PHE A 116 19.89 -3.68 -7.40
C PHE A 116 20.75 -4.95 -7.29
N ASP A 117 22.05 -4.83 -7.06
CA ASP A 117 22.93 -5.99 -6.80
C ASP A 117 22.59 -6.65 -5.45
N HIS A 118 22.26 -5.87 -4.42
CA HIS A 118 21.78 -6.40 -3.13
C HIS A 118 20.44 -7.12 -3.26
N ILE A 119 19.48 -6.53 -3.99
CA ILE A 119 18.18 -7.16 -4.31
C ILE A 119 18.41 -8.49 -5.03
N ALA A 120 19.31 -8.51 -6.02
CA ALA A 120 19.64 -9.72 -6.78
C ALA A 120 20.32 -10.79 -5.92
N ALA A 121 21.18 -10.40 -4.99
CA ALA A 121 21.81 -11.32 -4.04
C ALA A 121 20.79 -11.96 -3.09
N CYS A 122 19.85 -11.16 -2.57
CA CYS A 122 18.77 -11.64 -1.71
C CYS A 122 17.87 -12.65 -2.45
N LEU A 123 17.55 -12.39 -3.72
CA LEU A 123 16.78 -13.32 -4.53
C LEU A 123 17.52 -14.64 -4.79
N ALA A 124 18.79 -14.58 -5.17
CA ALA A 124 19.61 -15.78 -5.41
C ALA A 124 19.77 -16.62 -4.14
N ASP A 125 19.93 -15.98 -2.99
CA ASP A 125 19.95 -16.63 -1.68
C ASP A 125 18.64 -17.40 -1.41
N TYR A 126 17.50 -16.73 -1.57
CA TYR A 126 16.18 -17.35 -1.40
C TYR A 126 15.98 -18.53 -2.36
N MET A 127 16.34 -18.37 -3.64
CA MET A 127 16.21 -19.43 -4.64
C MET A 127 17.05 -20.66 -4.31
N ARG A 128 18.25 -20.47 -3.74
CA ARG A 128 19.11 -21.58 -3.30
C ARG A 128 18.49 -22.34 -2.13
N GLU A 129 17.98 -21.64 -1.13
CA GLU A 129 17.32 -22.25 0.04
C GLU A 129 16.05 -23.01 -0.32
N GLN A 130 15.29 -22.51 -1.30
CA GLN A 130 14.06 -23.14 -1.78
C GLN A 130 14.31 -24.19 -2.88
N ASN A 131 15.58 -24.50 -3.23
CA ASN A 131 15.96 -25.43 -4.29
C ASN A 131 15.35 -25.09 -5.67
N LEU A 132 15.25 -23.80 -6.00
CA LEU A 132 14.62 -23.29 -7.23
C LEU A 132 15.62 -23.12 -8.38
N THR A 133 16.90 -23.41 -8.19
CA THR A 133 17.98 -23.16 -9.17
C THR A 133 17.90 -24.02 -10.43
N SER A 134 17.12 -25.10 -10.42
CA SER A 134 16.91 -26.02 -11.55
C SER A 134 15.65 -25.72 -12.38
N HIS A 135 14.85 -24.74 -12.00
CA HIS A 135 13.57 -24.44 -12.66
C HIS A 135 13.79 -23.59 -13.92
N SER A 136 12.98 -23.82 -14.97
CA SER A 136 12.90 -22.93 -16.13
C SER A 136 12.49 -21.52 -15.69
N LYS A 137 12.95 -20.50 -16.43
CA LYS A 137 12.67 -19.07 -16.22
C LYS A 137 11.35 -18.78 -15.51
N MET A 138 11.41 -18.44 -14.22
CA MET A 138 10.22 -18.17 -13.41
C MET A 138 9.70 -16.76 -13.67
N PRO A 139 8.37 -16.55 -13.74
CA PRO A 139 7.80 -15.22 -13.76
C PRO A 139 7.95 -14.54 -12.40
N LEU A 140 8.30 -13.26 -12.40
CA LEU A 140 8.48 -12.45 -11.21
C LEU A 140 7.69 -11.16 -11.28
N GLY A 141 6.86 -10.92 -10.27
CA GLY A 141 6.24 -9.63 -10.03
C GLY A 141 7.10 -8.79 -9.09
N PHE A 142 7.55 -7.63 -9.54
CA PHE A 142 8.30 -6.67 -8.76
C PHE A 142 7.36 -5.58 -8.25
N THR A 143 7.02 -5.69 -6.96
CA THR A 143 6.39 -4.61 -6.21
C THR A 143 7.45 -3.59 -5.83
N PHE A 144 7.51 -2.52 -6.61
CA PHE A 144 8.41 -1.41 -6.39
C PHE A 144 7.60 -0.22 -5.90
N SER A 145 7.45 -0.11 -4.57
CA SER A 145 6.52 0.82 -3.91
C SER A 145 7.04 2.26 -3.87
N PHE A 146 7.39 2.80 -5.05
CA PHE A 146 7.86 4.16 -5.27
C PHE A 146 7.19 4.75 -6.51
N PRO A 147 6.99 6.08 -6.56
CA PRO A 147 6.38 6.73 -7.71
C PRO A 147 7.10 6.42 -9.04
N CYS A 148 6.47 5.61 -9.89
CA CYS A 148 7.01 5.22 -11.20
C CYS A 148 6.08 5.59 -12.35
N GLN A 149 6.65 6.17 -13.40
CA GLN A 149 5.98 6.28 -14.69
C GLN A 149 6.13 4.95 -15.43
N GLN A 150 5.04 4.19 -15.54
CA GLN A 150 5.04 2.95 -16.30
C GLN A 150 4.78 3.24 -17.79
N ASN A 151 5.57 2.61 -18.66
CA ASN A 151 5.37 2.61 -20.12
C ASN A 151 5.00 1.21 -20.64
N GLY A 152 4.78 0.26 -19.73
CA GLY A 152 4.48 -1.14 -19.98
C GLY A 152 4.70 -1.98 -18.73
N LEU A 153 4.29 -3.25 -18.75
CA LEU A 153 4.47 -4.17 -17.62
C LEU A 153 5.94 -4.42 -17.27
N THR A 154 6.86 -4.24 -18.22
CA THR A 154 8.31 -4.44 -18.03
C THR A 154 9.10 -3.13 -18.17
N ASN A 155 8.43 -1.97 -18.06
CA ASN A 155 9.07 -0.66 -18.15
C ASN A 155 8.43 0.29 -17.14
N ALA A 156 9.20 0.59 -16.09
CA ALA A 156 8.80 1.50 -15.03
C ALA A 156 9.97 2.45 -14.73
N VAL A 157 9.79 3.73 -14.99
CA VAL A 157 10.80 4.77 -14.78
C VAL A 157 10.55 5.42 -13.42
N LEU A 158 11.53 5.39 -12.52
CA LEU A 158 11.40 6.04 -11.20
C LEU A 158 11.32 7.57 -11.37
N THR A 159 10.33 8.20 -10.74
CA THR A 159 10.14 9.66 -10.81
C THR A 159 10.79 10.40 -9.65
N ASN A 160 10.61 9.91 -8.42
CA ASN A 160 11.31 10.43 -7.24
C ASN A 160 11.33 9.37 -6.14
N TRP A 161 12.35 9.44 -5.29
CA TRP A 161 12.40 8.62 -4.09
C TRP A 161 11.43 9.12 -3.01
N THR A 162 11.03 8.20 -2.14
CA THR A 162 10.26 8.45 -0.90
C THR A 162 10.78 7.51 0.19
N LYS A 163 10.16 7.49 1.38
CA LYS A 163 10.43 6.49 2.44
C LYS A 163 11.91 6.42 2.91
N GLY A 164 12.68 7.49 2.72
CA GLY A 164 14.08 7.59 3.16
C GLY A 164 15.13 7.08 2.15
N PHE A 165 14.72 6.55 1.00
CA PHE A 165 15.64 6.13 -0.06
C PHE A 165 16.26 7.34 -0.77
N THR A 166 17.54 7.24 -1.13
CA THR A 166 18.25 8.26 -1.93
C THR A 166 19.26 7.66 -2.89
N ALA A 167 19.15 6.36 -3.23
CA ALA A 167 20.10 5.68 -4.10
C ALA A 167 20.31 6.45 -5.43
N SER A 168 21.57 6.81 -5.67
CA SER A 168 21.96 7.67 -6.79
C SER A 168 21.91 6.94 -8.13
N GLY A 169 21.58 7.66 -9.22
CA GLY A 169 21.52 7.08 -10.56
C GLY A 169 20.32 6.15 -10.82
N VAL A 170 19.25 6.25 -10.03
CA VAL A 170 18.00 5.50 -10.25
C VAL A 170 16.84 6.40 -10.70
N VAL A 171 16.78 7.65 -10.24
CA VAL A 171 15.74 8.60 -10.65
C VAL A 171 15.89 8.90 -12.14
N GLY A 172 14.82 8.73 -12.91
CA GLY A 172 14.82 8.83 -14.37
C GLY A 172 15.17 7.52 -15.09
N GLU A 173 15.56 6.47 -14.38
CA GLU A 173 15.95 5.18 -14.96
C GLU A 173 14.85 4.12 -14.87
N ASN A 174 14.88 3.16 -15.81
CA ASN A 174 13.95 2.03 -15.81
C ASN A 174 14.39 0.96 -14.81
N VAL A 175 13.67 0.85 -13.69
CA VAL A 175 14.02 -0.05 -12.58
C VAL A 175 13.98 -1.54 -12.95
N VAL A 176 13.19 -1.91 -13.97
CA VAL A 176 13.17 -3.28 -14.51
C VAL A 176 14.47 -3.60 -15.23
N HIS A 177 15.00 -2.64 -16.00
CA HIS A 177 16.26 -2.82 -16.69
C HIS A 177 17.42 -2.89 -15.68
N MET A 178 17.42 -2.02 -14.68
CA MET A 178 18.44 -2.04 -13.63
C MET A 178 18.47 -3.38 -12.87
N LEU A 179 17.29 -3.92 -12.52
CA LEU A 179 17.18 -5.24 -11.89
C LEU A 179 17.63 -6.37 -12.82
N ARG A 180 17.24 -6.33 -14.10
CA ARG A 180 17.70 -7.31 -15.10
C ARG A 180 19.21 -7.27 -15.29
N ASP A 181 19.81 -6.08 -15.28
CA ASP A 181 21.26 -5.95 -15.41
C ASP A 181 21.99 -6.46 -14.16
N ALA A 182 21.41 -6.31 -12.97
CA ALA A 182 21.92 -6.95 -11.76
C ALA A 182 21.89 -8.49 -11.87
N PHE A 183 20.80 -9.07 -12.39
CA PHE A 183 20.74 -10.52 -12.64
C PHE A 183 21.78 -10.97 -13.67
N LYS A 184 21.97 -10.22 -14.76
CA LYS A 184 23.01 -10.53 -15.76
C LYS A 184 24.42 -10.44 -15.17
N ARG A 185 24.72 -9.43 -14.35
CA ARG A 185 26.02 -9.28 -13.68
C ARG A 185 26.33 -10.48 -12.78
N ARG A 186 25.31 -11.04 -12.13
CA ARG A 186 25.46 -12.25 -11.30
C ARG A 186 25.61 -13.53 -12.11
N GLY A 187 24.79 -13.71 -13.15
CA GLY A 187 24.82 -14.87 -14.03
C GLY A 187 24.14 -16.15 -13.51
N ASP A 188 23.62 -16.16 -12.27
CA ASP A 188 22.97 -17.32 -11.62
C ASP A 188 21.44 -17.19 -11.48
N VAL A 189 20.84 -16.14 -12.05
CA VAL A 189 19.39 -15.85 -11.96
C VAL A 189 18.80 -15.60 -13.36
N ASP A 190 17.88 -16.45 -13.82
CA ASP A 190 17.11 -16.26 -15.06
C ASP A 190 15.61 -16.13 -14.76
N ILE A 191 15.09 -14.91 -14.87
CA ILE A 191 13.74 -14.53 -14.41
C ILE A 191 13.08 -13.56 -15.41
N ASP A 192 11.77 -13.69 -15.59
CA ASP A 192 10.97 -12.70 -16.33
C ASP A 192 10.31 -11.68 -15.37
N VAL A 193 10.83 -10.46 -15.35
CA VAL A 193 10.41 -9.41 -14.42
C VAL A 193 9.29 -8.55 -15.01
N MET A 194 8.20 -8.42 -14.26
CA MET A 194 7.10 -7.47 -14.48
C MET A 194 6.94 -6.57 -13.27
N VAL A 195 6.50 -5.33 -13.42
CA VAL A 195 6.28 -4.40 -12.30
C VAL A 195 4.81 -4.33 -11.96
N SER A 196 4.50 -4.43 -10.67
CA SER A 196 3.16 -4.28 -10.12
C SER A 196 3.19 -3.21 -9.03
N ASP A 197 2.29 -2.22 -9.13
CA ASP A 197 2.17 -1.17 -8.12
C ASP A 197 1.11 -1.54 -7.07
N ILE A 198 1.44 -2.53 -6.23
CA ILE A 198 0.55 -2.97 -5.15
C ILE A 198 1.33 -2.89 -3.84
N GLU A 199 1.14 -1.83 -3.07
CA GLU A 199 1.79 -1.72 -1.76
C GLU A 199 1.22 -2.74 -0.75
N GLY A 200 2.07 -3.24 0.14
CA GLY A 200 1.70 -4.11 1.26
C GLY A 200 2.36 -3.66 2.56
N PHE A 201 1.77 -3.98 3.71
CA PHE A 201 2.23 -3.57 5.04
C PHE A 201 2.53 -4.77 5.97
N MET A 202 3.41 -4.56 6.96
CA MET A 202 3.89 -5.61 7.87
C MET A 202 3.05 -5.77 9.14
N HIS A 203 3.12 -6.95 9.76
CA HIS A 203 2.48 -7.25 11.04
C HIS A 203 3.15 -6.52 12.21
N SER A 204 2.35 -5.84 13.03
CA SER A 204 2.68 -5.48 14.42
C SER A 204 1.57 -5.95 15.34
N THR A 205 1.88 -6.27 16.59
CA THR A 205 1.00 -6.99 17.52
C THR A 205 -0.22 -6.18 17.98
N ASP A 206 -1.32 -6.91 18.19
CA ASP A 206 -2.64 -6.41 18.56
C ASP A 206 -2.66 -5.80 19.97
N GLY A 207 -3.31 -4.65 20.09
CA GLY A 207 -3.70 -4.07 21.37
C GLY A 207 -4.70 -2.95 21.16
N ASN A 208 -5.74 -2.87 22.00
CA ASN A 208 -6.71 -1.78 22.01
C ASN A 208 -6.10 -0.54 22.70
N PRO A 209 -5.73 0.54 21.97
CA PRO A 209 -4.95 1.66 22.47
C PRO A 209 -5.71 2.65 23.35
N PHE A 210 -7.05 2.76 23.24
CA PHE A 210 -7.77 3.84 23.93
C PHE A 210 -8.05 3.57 25.42
N ALA A 211 -8.02 2.31 25.84
CA ALA A 211 -8.22 1.96 27.25
C ALA A 211 -6.98 2.25 28.13
N LYS A 212 -5.87 2.68 27.53
CA LYS A 212 -4.54 2.69 28.15
C LYS A 212 -3.81 4.03 28.01
N VAL A 213 -4.51 5.14 27.76
CA VAL A 213 -3.88 6.46 27.55
C VAL A 213 -2.91 6.82 28.68
N GLY A 214 -3.27 6.58 29.95
CA GLY A 214 -2.37 6.80 31.08
C GLY A 214 -1.12 5.91 31.08
N GLU A 215 -1.21 4.66 30.61
CA GLU A 215 -0.05 3.77 30.44
C GLU A 215 0.84 4.24 29.29
N MET A 216 0.25 4.71 28.19
CA MET A 216 0.98 5.25 27.04
C MET A 216 1.72 6.53 27.40
N LEU A 217 1.07 7.45 28.11
CA LEU A 217 1.70 8.67 28.61
C LEU A 217 2.89 8.34 29.53
N ARG A 218 2.75 7.34 30.42
CA ARG A 218 3.88 6.86 31.23
C ARG A 218 5.01 6.28 30.39
N ALA A 219 4.70 5.49 29.36
CA ALA A 219 5.69 4.87 28.49
C ALA A 219 6.55 5.89 27.71
N ILE A 220 5.99 7.07 27.41
CA ILE A 220 6.72 8.18 26.77
C ILE A 220 7.34 9.17 27.78
N GLY A 221 7.39 8.82 29.07
CA GLY A 221 8.03 9.62 30.12
C GLY A 221 7.14 10.62 30.85
N ILE A 222 5.82 10.63 30.59
CA ILE A 222 4.85 11.50 31.27
C ILE A 222 4.20 10.74 32.43
N SER A 223 4.84 10.79 33.59
CA SER A 223 4.48 10.01 34.78
C SER A 223 3.36 10.60 35.64
N ASN A 224 3.16 11.92 35.61
CA ASN A 224 2.21 12.65 36.45
C ASN A 224 0.97 13.15 35.69
N SER A 225 0.41 12.34 34.78
CA SER A 225 -0.79 12.71 34.03
C SER A 225 -2.06 12.63 34.88
N SER A 226 -2.84 13.70 34.92
CA SER A 226 -4.15 13.70 35.56
C SER A 226 -5.19 12.97 34.71
N ALA A 227 -6.35 12.65 35.31
CA ALA A 227 -7.46 12.08 34.57
C ALA A 227 -8.00 13.04 33.49
N ALA A 228 -7.91 14.36 33.73
CA ALA A 228 -8.26 15.39 32.75
C ALA A 228 -7.28 15.40 31.57
N ASP A 229 -5.97 15.24 31.82
CA ASP A 229 -4.96 15.13 30.75
C ASP A 229 -5.22 13.90 29.89
N CYS A 230 -5.50 12.76 30.52
CA CYS A 230 -5.84 11.52 29.80
C CYS A 230 -7.10 11.71 28.94
N ALA A 231 -8.13 12.37 29.46
CA ALA A 231 -9.35 12.68 28.71
C ALA A 231 -9.09 13.61 27.53
N ASN A 232 -8.26 14.64 27.72
CA ASN A 232 -7.87 15.58 26.67
C ASN A 232 -7.08 14.87 25.55
N VAL A 233 -6.08 14.06 25.90
CA VAL A 233 -5.27 13.30 24.92
C VAL A 233 -6.13 12.31 24.15
N ALA A 234 -7.04 11.59 24.84
CA ALA A 234 -7.97 10.68 24.19
C ALA A 234 -8.89 11.41 23.20
N PHE A 235 -9.41 12.57 23.59
CA PHE A 235 -10.28 13.38 22.75
C PHE A 235 -9.56 13.89 21.49
N VAL A 236 -8.38 14.48 21.65
CA VAL A 236 -7.56 14.97 20.53
C VAL A 236 -7.21 13.82 19.56
N SER A 237 -6.78 12.68 20.10
CA SER A 237 -6.44 11.50 19.30
C SER A 237 -7.64 10.98 18.51
N SER A 238 -8.83 10.94 19.14
CA SER A 238 -10.08 10.56 18.49
C SER A 238 -10.46 11.50 17.35
N LEU A 239 -10.33 12.83 17.54
CA LEU A 239 -10.58 13.81 16.49
C LEU A 239 -9.62 13.65 15.31
N ILE A 240 -8.32 13.46 15.57
CA ILE A 240 -7.32 13.26 14.53
C ILE A 240 -7.63 11.98 13.73
N GLY A 241 -7.89 10.86 14.41
CA GLY A 241 -8.23 9.59 13.77
C GLY A 241 -9.53 9.67 12.95
N THR A 242 -10.54 10.36 13.46
CA THR A 242 -11.81 10.60 12.76
C THR A 242 -11.61 11.47 11.52
N ARG A 243 -10.87 12.58 11.63
CA ARG A 243 -10.55 13.45 10.50
C ARG A 243 -9.78 12.69 9.42
N ALA A 244 -8.78 11.89 9.79
CA ALA A 244 -8.02 11.08 8.86
C ALA A 244 -8.91 10.08 8.11
N ALA A 245 -9.81 9.39 8.82
CA ALA A 245 -10.78 8.47 8.20
C ALA A 245 -11.72 9.19 7.24
N HIS A 246 -12.22 10.38 7.60
CA HIS A 246 -13.13 11.15 6.75
C HIS A 246 -12.44 11.68 5.49
N LEU A 247 -11.20 12.14 5.58
CA LEU A 247 -10.42 12.58 4.42
C LEU A 247 -10.11 11.40 3.48
N CYS A 248 -9.75 10.24 4.03
CA CYS A 248 -9.58 9.00 3.27
C CYS A 248 -10.90 8.58 2.56
N ALA A 249 -12.04 8.71 3.27
CA ALA A 249 -13.36 8.44 2.72
C ALA A 249 -13.68 9.30 1.49
N CYS A 250 -13.24 10.57 1.45
CA CYS A 250 -13.46 11.45 0.30
C CYS A 250 -12.81 10.89 -0.97
N GLY A 251 -11.56 10.41 -0.89
CA GLY A 251 -10.88 9.80 -2.03
C GLY A 251 -11.55 8.51 -2.51
N LEU A 252 -11.88 7.61 -1.58
CA LEU A 252 -12.56 6.36 -1.92
C LEU A 252 -13.96 6.60 -2.50
N ALA A 253 -14.75 7.50 -1.89
CA ALA A 253 -16.08 7.85 -2.39
C ALA A 253 -16.02 8.49 -3.78
N ALA A 254 -15.04 9.36 -4.06
CA ALA A 254 -14.82 9.92 -5.39
C ALA A 254 -14.57 8.82 -6.45
N ILE A 255 -13.75 7.82 -6.12
CA ILE A 255 -13.49 6.68 -7.02
C ILE A 255 -14.75 5.84 -7.21
N LEU A 256 -15.46 5.48 -6.13
CA LEU A 256 -16.67 4.67 -6.19
C LEU A 256 -17.79 5.35 -7.01
N ASN A 257 -18.01 6.65 -6.77
CA ASN A 257 -18.96 7.48 -7.52
C ASN A 257 -18.59 7.54 -9.01
N ARG A 258 -17.30 7.57 -9.34
CA ARG A 258 -16.81 7.55 -10.72
C ARG A 258 -16.98 6.17 -11.39
N MET A 259 -16.75 5.09 -10.64
CA MET A 259 -16.85 3.72 -11.14
C MET A 259 -18.28 3.32 -11.48
N GLN A 260 -19.27 3.85 -10.73
CA GLN A 260 -20.70 3.55 -10.89
C GLN A 260 -21.02 2.05 -10.96
N ARG A 261 -20.30 1.24 -10.17
CA ARG A 261 -20.54 -0.20 -10.09
C ARG A 261 -21.53 -0.51 -8.96
N PRO A 262 -22.46 -1.46 -9.15
CA PRO A 262 -23.45 -1.79 -8.13
C PRO A 262 -22.83 -2.44 -6.90
N ARG A 263 -21.74 -3.21 -7.09
CA ARG A 263 -21.01 -3.90 -6.02
C ARG A 263 -19.50 -3.77 -6.21
N VAL A 264 -18.78 -3.39 -5.15
CA VAL A 264 -17.32 -3.21 -5.17
C VAL A 264 -16.67 -3.82 -3.93
N THR A 265 -15.59 -4.57 -4.11
CA THR A 265 -14.71 -4.97 -3.00
C THR A 265 -13.47 -4.08 -3.02
N ILE A 266 -13.19 -3.44 -1.89
CA ILE A 266 -12.01 -2.61 -1.67
C ILE A 266 -11.01 -3.45 -0.88
N GLY A 267 -9.92 -3.86 -1.52
CA GLY A 267 -8.79 -4.45 -0.82
C GLY A 267 -8.08 -3.37 -0.01
N VAL A 268 -7.89 -3.60 1.28
CA VAL A 268 -7.26 -2.64 2.19
C VAL A 268 -6.10 -3.31 2.92
N ASP A 269 -5.01 -2.57 3.07
CA ASP A 269 -3.88 -2.93 3.92
C ASP A 269 -3.42 -1.67 4.68
N GLY A 270 -2.59 -1.83 5.71
CA GLY A 270 -2.00 -0.75 6.49
C GLY A 270 -2.34 -0.77 7.99
N SER A 271 -1.36 -0.41 8.82
CA SER A 271 -1.46 -0.39 10.28
C SER A 271 -2.63 0.42 10.81
N VAL A 272 -2.89 1.59 10.22
CA VAL A 272 -3.99 2.46 10.67
C VAL A 272 -5.33 1.76 10.49
N PHE A 273 -5.58 1.13 9.35
CA PHE A 273 -6.82 0.41 9.13
C PHE A 273 -6.95 -0.83 10.02
N ARG A 274 -5.84 -1.53 10.27
CA ARG A 274 -5.81 -2.78 11.04
C ARG A 274 -5.92 -2.57 12.55
N PHE A 275 -5.17 -1.61 13.09
CA PHE A 275 -4.96 -1.48 14.53
C PHE A 275 -5.64 -0.25 15.14
N HIS A 276 -5.99 0.76 14.34
CA HIS A 276 -6.67 1.93 14.90
C HIS A 276 -8.14 1.58 15.23
N PRO A 277 -8.60 1.76 16.47
CA PRO A 277 -9.84 1.13 16.96
C PRO A 277 -11.11 1.56 16.25
N THR A 278 -11.17 2.83 15.86
CA THR A 278 -12.35 3.44 15.27
C THR A 278 -12.18 3.77 13.80
N PHE A 279 -10.99 3.59 13.22
CA PHE A 279 -10.69 4.11 11.88
C PHE A 279 -11.51 3.40 10.81
N LYS A 280 -11.51 2.06 10.83
CA LYS A 280 -12.31 1.24 9.90
C LYS A 280 -13.80 1.58 9.95
N PHE A 281 -14.35 1.73 11.15
CA PHE A 281 -15.75 2.09 11.35
C PHE A 281 -16.05 3.49 10.81
N ASN A 282 -15.27 4.49 11.19
CA ASN A 282 -15.44 5.87 10.74
C ASN A 282 -15.29 5.99 9.21
N LEU A 283 -14.34 5.26 8.63
CA LEU A 283 -14.12 5.21 7.19
C LEU A 283 -15.34 4.63 6.47
N ASP A 284 -15.81 3.44 6.88
CA ASP A 284 -16.99 2.78 6.30
C ASP A 284 -18.23 3.68 6.30
N GLN A 285 -18.55 4.25 7.48
CA GLN A 285 -19.71 5.11 7.64
C GLN A 285 -19.61 6.38 6.81
N LYS A 286 -18.43 7.00 6.77
CA LYS A 286 -18.26 8.24 6.02
C LYS A 286 -18.29 8.02 4.50
N ILE A 287 -17.74 6.91 4.00
CA ILE A 287 -17.88 6.56 2.57
C ILE A 287 -19.37 6.46 2.23
N LYS A 288 -20.16 5.70 3.01
CA LYS A 288 -21.61 5.54 2.79
C LYS A 288 -22.35 6.87 2.76
N ALA A 289 -21.98 7.83 3.61
CA ALA A 289 -22.59 9.15 3.66
C ALA A 289 -22.21 10.08 2.48
N LEU A 290 -21.08 9.81 1.81
CA LEU A 290 -20.57 10.61 0.68
C LEU A 290 -20.94 10.03 -0.69
N LEU A 291 -21.43 8.79 -0.76
CA LEU A 291 -21.84 8.18 -2.01
C LEU A 291 -23.06 8.89 -2.62
N ALA A 292 -22.97 9.28 -3.89
CA ALA A 292 -24.06 9.89 -4.64
C ALA A 292 -25.04 8.85 -5.19
N VAL A 293 -24.56 7.63 -5.43
CA VAL A 293 -25.34 6.50 -5.95
C VAL A 293 -25.20 5.32 -4.99
N LYS A 294 -26.27 4.54 -4.84
CA LYS A 294 -26.24 3.31 -4.04
C LYS A 294 -25.23 2.32 -4.65
N CYS A 295 -24.07 2.21 -4.02
CA CYS A 295 -23.05 1.21 -4.28
C CYS A 295 -22.90 0.35 -3.03
N GLU A 296 -23.10 -0.97 -3.16
CA GLU A 296 -22.77 -1.91 -2.10
C GLU A 296 -21.25 -2.13 -2.12
N PHE A 297 -20.55 -1.80 -1.04
CA PHE A 297 -19.11 -2.03 -0.97
C PHE A 297 -18.69 -2.81 0.28
N PHE A 298 -17.59 -3.55 0.14
CA PHE A 298 -16.99 -4.33 1.21
C PHE A 298 -15.50 -4.01 1.29
N MET A 299 -15.01 -3.67 2.48
CA MET A 299 -13.58 -3.51 2.73
C MET A 299 -13.01 -4.82 3.28
N VAL A 300 -12.05 -5.40 2.55
CA VAL A 300 -11.41 -6.68 2.90
C VAL A 300 -9.96 -6.42 3.23
N LEU A 301 -9.55 -6.84 4.44
CA LEU A 301 -8.15 -6.76 4.85
C LEU A 301 -7.34 -7.75 4.02
N SER A 302 -6.27 -7.29 3.40
CA SER A 302 -5.30 -8.13 2.71
C SER A 302 -4.16 -8.46 3.65
N GLU A 303 -3.89 -9.75 3.88
CA GLU A 303 -2.77 -10.18 4.74
C GLU A 303 -1.40 -10.00 4.06
N ASP A 304 -1.36 -10.14 2.72
CA ASP A 304 -0.15 -9.94 1.89
C ASP A 304 -0.53 -9.42 0.50
N GLY A 305 -1.03 -8.18 0.45
CA GLY A 305 -1.53 -7.55 -0.78
C GLY A 305 -0.48 -7.46 -1.88
N SER A 306 0.71 -6.97 -1.54
CA SER A 306 1.83 -6.80 -2.48
C SER A 306 2.30 -8.13 -3.08
N GLY A 307 2.54 -9.13 -2.24
CA GLY A 307 3.03 -10.45 -2.68
C GLY A 307 2.04 -11.19 -3.57
N ARG A 308 0.81 -11.41 -3.10
CA ARG A 308 -0.22 -12.11 -3.90
C ARG A 308 -0.63 -11.29 -5.11
N GLY A 309 -0.77 -9.98 -4.94
CA GLY A 309 -1.12 -9.06 -6.02
C GLY A 309 -0.12 -9.10 -7.16
N ALA A 310 1.19 -9.05 -6.85
CA ALA A 310 2.25 -9.12 -7.85
C ALA A 310 2.26 -10.47 -8.60
N ALA A 311 2.06 -11.59 -7.89
CA ALA A 311 1.94 -12.91 -8.50
C ALA A 311 0.72 -13.01 -9.43
N VAL A 312 -0.44 -12.52 -8.99
CA VAL A 312 -1.67 -12.49 -9.80
C VAL A 312 -1.52 -11.56 -10.99
N ALA A 313 -0.89 -10.40 -10.84
CA ALA A 313 -0.60 -9.47 -11.94
C ALA A 313 0.29 -10.15 -12.99
N ALA A 314 1.35 -10.85 -12.56
CA ALA A 314 2.20 -11.63 -13.46
C ALA A 314 1.41 -12.77 -14.15
N ALA A 315 0.57 -13.49 -13.42
CA ALA A 315 -0.28 -14.55 -13.98
C ALA A 315 -1.24 -14.01 -15.06
N VAL A 316 -1.89 -12.89 -14.79
CA VAL A 316 -2.79 -12.22 -15.74
C VAL A 316 -2.02 -11.74 -16.95
N ALA A 317 -0.86 -11.11 -16.77
CA ALA A 317 -0.01 -10.65 -17.86
C ALA A 317 0.43 -11.80 -18.79
N LEU A 318 0.86 -12.94 -18.23
CA LEU A 318 1.21 -14.12 -19.00
C LEU A 318 0.01 -14.68 -19.77
N ARG A 319 -1.17 -14.74 -19.14
CA ARG A 319 -2.41 -15.13 -19.82
C ARG A 319 -2.71 -14.22 -20.99
N MET A 320 -2.56 -12.91 -20.82
CA MET A 320 -2.79 -11.93 -21.88
C MET A 320 -1.79 -12.09 -23.04
N ASN A 321 -0.50 -12.31 -22.75
CA ASN A 321 0.50 -12.53 -23.80
C ASN A 321 0.25 -13.80 -24.60
N ARG A 322 -0.21 -14.90 -23.95
CA ARG A 322 -0.59 -16.13 -24.64
C ARG A 322 -1.78 -15.95 -25.59
N LEU A 323 -2.71 -15.05 -25.26
CA LEU A 323 -3.88 -14.76 -26.09
C LEU A 323 -3.56 -13.87 -27.30
N VAL A 324 -2.52 -13.03 -27.21
CA VAL A 324 -2.09 -12.14 -28.30
C VAL A 324 -1.10 -12.83 -29.25
N GLY A 325 -0.38 -13.85 -28.76
CA GLY A 325 0.55 -14.66 -29.57
C GLY A 325 -0.06 -15.93 -30.20
N ALA A 326 -1.37 -16.14 -30.11
CA ALA A 326 -2.11 -17.27 -30.66
C ALA A 326 -2.95 -16.88 -31.88
#